data_AF-A0A3A9X4D4-F1
#
_entry.id   AF-A0A3A9X4D4-F1
#
_cell.length_a   1.000
_cell.length_b   1.000
_cell.length_c   1.000
_cell.angle_alpha   90.00
_cell.angle_beta   90.00
_cell.angle_gamma   90.00
#
_symmetry.space_group_name_H-M   'P 1'
#
loop_
_entity.id
_entity.type
_entity.pdbx_description
1 polymer ?
#
loop_
_entity_poly.entity_id
_entity_poly.type
_entity_poly.pdbx_seq_one_letter_code
_entity_poly.pdbx_strand_id
1 'polypeptide(L)'
;MNLTFKICVFLLFSIGVYAQSEFPHVLVFKDGTEIRGKVVIWDRNKLVFRKADTNEKEDYKYKTLKSIVAFDTGKEYEGLFVLRQLKGTDKTLRLKKAISGKVECFYIPREISSAAFGSDAVTVTSMYYLSKEEDGNEVIKIRSGLQFKKTKKLLIEYFKDCPDLISKINEGYFDGNIESLEPIVKYYNTKC
;
A
#
# COMPACT_ATOMS: atom_id res chain seq x y z
N MET A 1 2.32 -31.64 45.49
CA MET A 1 2.58 -31.11 44.12
C MET A 1 3.66 -30.05 44.24
N ASN A 2 4.90 -30.37 43.82
CA ASN A 2 6.11 -29.62 44.17
C ASN A 2 6.10 -28.18 43.62
N LEU A 3 6.49 -27.22 44.47
CA LEU A 3 6.59 -25.79 44.15
C LEU A 3 7.49 -25.53 42.92
N THR A 4 8.53 -26.33 42.74
CA THR A 4 9.41 -26.36 41.57
C THR A 4 8.67 -26.67 40.26
N PHE A 5 7.66 -27.54 40.28
CA PHE A 5 6.87 -27.86 39.09
C PHE A 5 5.99 -26.67 38.66
N LYS A 6 5.47 -25.89 39.61
CA LYS A 6 4.67 -24.69 39.33
C LYS A 6 5.50 -23.56 38.72
N ILE A 7 6.76 -23.40 39.13
CA ILE A 7 7.68 -22.36 38.61
C ILE A 7 8.11 -22.68 37.17
N CYS A 8 8.40 -23.95 36.85
CA CYS A 8 8.75 -24.35 35.49
C CYS A 8 7.60 -24.13 34.48
N VAL A 9 6.34 -24.37 34.89
CA VAL A 9 5.18 -24.13 34.02
C VAL A 9 5.00 -22.63 33.74
N PHE A 10 5.27 -21.74 34.73
CA PHE A 10 5.13 -20.30 34.54
C PHE A 10 6.20 -19.70 33.61
N LEU A 11 7.43 -20.25 33.62
CA LEU A 11 8.52 -19.81 32.74
C LEU A 11 8.32 -20.22 31.27
N LEU A 12 7.54 -21.27 30.99
CA LEU A 12 7.26 -21.69 29.61
C LEU A 12 6.25 -20.77 28.90
N PHE A 13 5.37 -20.09 29.64
CA PHE A 13 4.40 -19.15 29.05
C PHE A 13 5.02 -17.81 28.63
N SER A 14 6.12 -17.37 29.25
CA SER A 14 6.74 -16.08 28.93
C SER A 14 7.58 -16.09 27.65
N ILE A 15 8.09 -17.25 27.23
CA ILE A 15 8.95 -17.36 26.02
C ILE A 15 8.14 -17.14 24.73
N GLY A 16 6.87 -17.56 24.72
CA GLY A 16 5.99 -17.44 23.55
C GLY A 16 5.65 -15.98 23.19
N VAL A 17 5.63 -15.07 24.17
CA VAL A 17 5.22 -13.67 23.98
C VAL A 17 6.36 -12.82 23.38
N TYR A 18 7.62 -13.07 23.78
CA TYR A 18 8.76 -12.29 23.28
C TYR A 18 9.07 -12.55 21.80
N ALA A 19 8.93 -13.79 21.33
CA ALA A 19 9.14 -14.11 19.92
C ALA A 19 8.10 -13.44 18.99
N GLN A 20 6.89 -13.16 19.51
CA GLN A 20 5.83 -12.49 18.76
C GLN A 20 6.12 -11.01 18.50
N SER A 21 6.78 -10.31 19.43
CA SER A 21 7.09 -8.88 19.24
C SER A 21 8.30 -8.63 18.33
N GLU A 22 9.25 -9.56 18.27
CA GLU A 22 10.49 -9.37 17.49
C GLU A 22 10.28 -9.54 15.98
N PHE A 23 9.42 -10.50 15.59
CA PHE A 23 9.15 -10.87 14.19
C PHE A 23 7.65 -10.79 13.88
N PRO A 24 7.10 -9.57 13.71
CA PRO A 24 5.66 -9.37 13.64
C PRO A 24 5.07 -9.60 12.25
N HIS A 25 5.85 -9.99 11.24
CA HIS A 25 5.40 -10.10 9.86
C HIS A 25 5.53 -11.54 9.32
N VAL A 26 4.63 -11.88 8.40
CA VAL A 26 4.72 -13.06 7.54
C VAL A 26 4.62 -12.62 6.08
N LEU A 27 5.59 -13.04 5.26
CA LEU A 27 5.53 -12.92 3.81
C LEU A 27 4.79 -14.13 3.26
N VAL A 28 3.68 -13.90 2.55
CA VAL A 28 2.94 -14.95 1.85
C VAL A 28 3.31 -14.87 0.37
N PHE A 29 3.88 -15.93 -0.18
CA PHE A 29 4.33 -16.00 -1.56
C PHE A 29 3.21 -16.48 -2.49
N LYS A 30 3.32 -16.19 -3.78
CA LYS A 30 2.32 -16.60 -4.78
C LYS A 30 2.24 -18.11 -4.98
N ASP A 31 3.31 -18.83 -4.68
CA ASP A 31 3.35 -20.30 -4.67
C ASP A 31 2.74 -20.92 -3.40
N GLY A 32 2.33 -20.08 -2.43
CA GLY A 32 1.76 -20.50 -1.16
C GLY A 32 2.78 -20.68 -0.03
N THR A 33 4.08 -20.52 -0.31
CA THR A 33 5.12 -20.54 0.73
C THR A 33 4.94 -19.37 1.69
N GLU A 34 5.32 -19.55 2.96
CA GLU A 34 5.28 -18.50 3.98
C GLU A 34 6.60 -18.39 4.72
N ILE A 35 7.06 -17.16 4.97
CA ILE A 35 8.27 -16.89 5.76
C ILE A 35 7.97 -15.86 6.83
N ARG A 36 8.25 -16.20 8.08
CA ARG A 36 8.10 -15.32 9.24
C ARG A 36 9.35 -14.48 9.48
N GLY A 37 9.15 -13.23 9.89
CA GLY A 37 10.25 -12.32 10.16
C GLY A 37 9.82 -10.87 10.41
N LYS A 38 10.70 -9.94 10.06
CA LYS A 38 10.48 -8.49 10.20
C LYS A 38 10.88 -7.76 8.95
N VAL A 39 10.00 -6.89 8.45
CA VAL A 39 10.38 -5.94 7.39
C VAL A 39 11.30 -4.88 7.99
N VAL A 40 12.49 -4.75 7.42
CA VAL A 40 13.54 -3.82 7.85
C VAL A 40 13.51 -2.55 7.01
N ILE A 41 13.28 -2.68 5.70
CA ILE A 41 13.21 -1.57 4.75
C ILE A 41 12.03 -1.77 3.82
N TRP A 42 11.24 -0.72 3.65
CA TRP A 42 10.17 -0.62 2.66
C TRP A 42 10.66 0.17 1.45
N ASP A 43 10.90 -0.51 0.33
CA ASP A 43 11.21 0.14 -0.95
C ASP A 43 9.97 0.10 -1.88
N ARG A 44 10.06 0.71 -3.06
CA ARG A 44 8.94 0.85 -4.01
C ARG A 44 8.54 -0.46 -4.69
N ASN A 45 9.51 -1.33 -5.00
CA ASN A 45 9.30 -2.58 -5.74
C ASN A 45 9.79 -3.83 -5.00
N LYS A 46 10.40 -3.65 -3.83
CA LYS A 46 10.93 -4.70 -2.98
C LYS A 46 10.85 -4.29 -1.52
N LEU A 47 11.09 -5.26 -0.65
CA LEU A 47 11.35 -5.03 0.76
C LEU A 47 12.65 -5.74 1.16
N VAL A 48 13.26 -5.27 2.24
CA VAL A 48 14.33 -6.01 2.93
C VAL A 48 13.73 -6.67 4.15
N PHE A 49 13.84 -7.98 4.24
CA PHE A 49 13.23 -8.79 5.29
C PHE A 49 14.29 -9.50 6.12
N ARG A 50 14.14 -9.46 7.44
CA ARG A 50 14.94 -10.25 8.37
C ARG A 50 14.16 -11.49 8.76
N LYS A 51 14.68 -12.68 8.46
CA LYS A 51 14.01 -13.95 8.77
C LYS A 51 14.08 -14.26 10.27
N ALA A 52 13.04 -14.89 10.81
CA ALA A 52 12.96 -15.23 12.23
C ALA A 52 13.86 -16.43 12.63
N ASP A 53 14.10 -17.36 11.71
CA ASP A 53 14.86 -18.59 11.93
C ASP A 53 16.37 -18.39 11.81
N THR A 54 16.83 -17.61 10.82
CA THR A 54 18.27 -17.37 10.58
C THR A 54 18.76 -16.02 11.04
N ASN A 55 17.85 -15.06 11.32
CA ASN A 55 18.17 -13.66 11.59
C ASN A 55 18.89 -12.93 10.42
N GLU A 56 19.01 -13.57 9.26
CA GLU A 56 19.62 -12.99 8.06
C GLU A 56 18.66 -12.03 7.35
N LYS A 57 19.25 -11.06 6.63
CA LYS A 57 18.50 -10.11 5.80
C LYS A 57 18.52 -10.53 4.34
N GLU A 58 17.37 -10.51 3.69
CA GLU A 58 17.22 -10.81 2.27
C GLU A 58 16.25 -9.83 1.59
N ASP A 59 16.50 -9.57 0.30
CA ASP A 59 15.67 -8.71 -0.54
C ASP A 59 14.56 -9.53 -1.21
N TYR A 60 13.29 -9.15 -0.98
CA TYR A 60 12.14 -9.78 -1.63
C TYR A 60 11.43 -8.81 -2.57
N LYS A 61 11.27 -9.19 -3.83
CA LYS A 61 10.51 -8.42 -4.82
C LYS A 61 9.01 -8.58 -4.55
N TYR A 62 8.24 -7.49 -4.55
CA TYR A 62 6.78 -7.59 -4.35
C TYR A 62 6.08 -8.48 -5.39
N LYS A 63 6.66 -8.62 -6.59
CA LYS A 63 6.14 -9.48 -7.66
C LYS A 63 6.02 -10.96 -7.26
N THR A 64 6.87 -11.44 -6.35
CA THR A 64 6.83 -12.84 -5.87
C THR A 64 5.86 -13.03 -4.71
N LEU A 65 5.43 -11.94 -4.08
CA LEU A 65 4.55 -11.96 -2.92
C LEU A 65 3.08 -11.92 -3.36
N LYS A 66 2.26 -12.65 -2.60
CA LYS A 66 0.80 -12.57 -2.61
C LYS A 66 0.33 -11.49 -1.64
N SER A 67 0.82 -11.52 -0.40
CA SER A 67 0.48 -10.57 0.65
C SER A 67 1.57 -10.49 1.73
N ILE A 68 1.44 -9.50 2.62
CA ILE A 68 2.25 -9.35 3.82
C ILE A 68 1.28 -9.22 4.99
N VAL A 69 1.35 -10.14 5.95
CA VAL A 69 0.38 -10.22 7.06
C VAL A 69 1.07 -10.07 8.41
N ALA A 70 0.34 -9.58 9.39
CA ALA A 70 0.75 -9.53 10.77
C ALA A 70 0.68 -10.93 11.37
N PHE A 71 1.76 -11.36 12.02
CA PHE A 71 1.88 -12.72 12.55
C PHE A 71 0.84 -13.01 13.64
N ASP A 72 0.53 -12.02 14.48
CA ASP A 72 -0.35 -12.14 15.64
C ASP A 72 -1.83 -12.27 15.27
N THR A 73 -2.26 -11.60 14.20
CA THR A 73 -3.67 -11.52 13.80
C THR A 73 -3.97 -12.25 12.50
N GLY A 74 -2.95 -12.61 11.71
CA GLY A 74 -3.11 -13.12 10.34
C GLY A 74 -3.74 -12.09 9.38
N LYS A 75 -4.01 -10.87 9.84
CA LYS A 75 -4.55 -9.78 9.04
C LYS A 75 -3.43 -9.15 8.23
N GLU A 76 -3.74 -8.57 7.08
CA GLU A 76 -2.76 -7.80 6.32
C GLU A 76 -2.08 -6.76 7.22
N TYR A 77 -0.74 -6.81 7.26
CA TYR A 77 0.07 -6.01 8.18
C TYR A 77 -0.12 -4.52 7.83
N GLU A 78 -0.61 -3.77 8.82
CA GLU A 78 -0.97 -2.35 8.75
C GLU A 78 -1.95 -1.97 7.62
N GLY A 79 -3.21 -2.43 7.76
CA GLY A 79 -4.44 -1.64 7.62
C GLY A 79 -4.80 -0.96 6.28
N LEU A 80 -3.88 -0.68 5.35
CA LEU A 80 -4.16 0.05 4.11
C LEU A 80 -3.22 -0.26 2.94
N PHE A 81 -2.25 -1.18 3.07
CA PHE A 81 -1.32 -1.51 1.97
C PHE A 81 -1.77 -2.69 1.12
N VAL A 82 -1.83 -2.48 -0.20
CA VAL A 82 -2.12 -3.52 -1.20
C VAL A 82 -0.98 -3.66 -2.19
N LEU A 83 -0.81 -4.87 -2.73
CA LEU A 83 0.14 -5.14 -3.82
C LEU A 83 -0.59 -5.10 -5.16
N ARG A 84 -0.35 -4.04 -5.95
CA ARG A 84 -0.96 -3.87 -7.28
C ARG A 84 0.09 -3.93 -8.39
N GLN A 85 -0.27 -4.50 -9.53
CA GLN A 85 0.60 -4.51 -10.71
C GLN A 85 0.43 -3.21 -11.50
N LEU A 86 1.53 -2.57 -11.90
CA LEU A 86 1.45 -1.42 -12.78
C LEU A 86 1.14 -1.86 -14.21
N LYS A 87 -0.01 -1.43 -14.74
CA LYS A 87 -0.54 -1.79 -16.06
C LYS A 87 0.50 -1.60 -17.16
N GLY A 88 0.63 -2.60 -18.04
CA GLY A 88 1.61 -2.60 -19.13
C GLY A 88 3.06 -2.85 -18.69
N THR A 89 3.28 -3.22 -17.42
CA THR A 89 4.60 -3.58 -16.91
C THR A 89 4.54 -4.81 -16.03
N ASP A 90 5.69 -5.40 -15.73
CA ASP A 90 5.80 -6.53 -14.81
C ASP A 90 6.06 -6.10 -13.34
N LYS A 91 5.98 -4.80 -13.07
CA LYS A 91 6.29 -4.21 -11.75
C LYS A 91 5.08 -4.28 -10.82
N THR A 92 5.28 -4.86 -9.64
CA THR A 92 4.32 -4.82 -8.54
C THR A 92 4.72 -3.77 -7.52
N LEU A 93 3.76 -2.95 -7.10
CA LEU A 93 3.93 -1.83 -6.19
C LEU A 93 3.20 -2.08 -4.87
N ARG A 94 3.80 -1.65 -3.76
CA ARG A 94 3.12 -1.51 -2.47
C ARG A 94 2.44 -0.15 -2.41
N LEU A 95 1.10 -0.14 -2.35
CA LEU A 95 0.30 1.09 -2.41
C LEU A 95 -0.63 1.19 -1.21
N LYS A 96 -0.83 2.41 -0.71
CA LYS A 96 -1.82 2.72 0.32
C LYS A 96 -3.14 3.13 -0.34
N LYS A 97 -4.27 2.56 0.10
CA LYS A 97 -5.59 2.96 -0.39
C LYS A 97 -5.97 4.35 0.14
N ALA A 98 -6.37 5.25 -0.77
CA ALA A 98 -6.89 6.58 -0.45
C ALA A 98 -8.42 6.64 -0.54
N ILE A 99 -9.00 6.06 -1.60
CA ILE A 99 -10.45 6.07 -1.86
C ILE A 99 -10.89 4.68 -2.30
N SER A 100 -12.05 4.23 -1.81
CA SER A 100 -12.73 3.00 -2.24
C SER A 100 -14.01 3.35 -3.00
N GLY A 101 -14.42 2.49 -3.94
CA GLY A 101 -15.64 2.64 -4.72
C GLY A 101 -15.52 1.91 -6.07
N LYS A 102 -16.35 2.29 -7.05
CA LYS A 102 -16.27 1.77 -8.44
C LYS A 102 -14.87 1.93 -9.05
N VAL A 103 -14.19 3.01 -8.67
CA VAL A 103 -12.77 3.25 -8.90
C VAL A 103 -12.08 3.36 -7.56
N GLU A 104 -11.07 2.52 -7.37
CA GLU A 104 -10.16 2.60 -6.23
C GLU A 104 -9.02 3.57 -6.57
N CYS A 105 -8.65 4.41 -5.59
CA CYS A 105 -7.51 5.32 -5.69
C CYS A 105 -6.48 4.95 -4.64
N PHE A 106 -5.22 4.90 -5.05
CA PHE A 106 -4.09 4.56 -4.20
C PHE A 106 -2.93 5.55 -4.37
N TYR A 107 -1.98 5.49 -3.44
CA TYR A 107 -0.74 6.27 -3.49
C TYR A 107 0.42 5.49 -2.85
N ILE A 108 1.66 5.89 -3.16
CA ILE A 108 2.82 5.40 -2.41
C ILE A 108 3.03 6.37 -1.23
N PRO A 109 3.01 5.92 0.04
CA PRO A 109 3.31 6.80 1.15
C PRO A 109 4.75 7.31 1.01
N ARG A 110 4.98 8.60 1.23
CA ARG A 110 6.34 9.09 1.47
C ARG A 110 6.58 9.10 2.96
N GLU A 111 7.57 8.35 3.41
CA GLU A 111 8.14 8.53 4.74
C GLU A 111 9.05 9.75 4.66
N ILE A 112 8.51 10.94 4.98
CA ILE A 112 9.32 12.14 5.13
C ILE A 112 9.91 12.06 6.54
N SER A 113 11.18 11.68 6.66
CA SER A 113 11.91 11.84 7.91
C SER A 113 12.19 13.33 8.12
N SER A 114 11.28 14.04 8.79
CA SER A 114 11.46 15.43 9.18
C SER A 114 12.42 15.52 10.38
N ALA A 115 13.71 15.31 10.14
CA ALA A 115 14.76 15.54 11.13
C ALA A 115 15.25 17.00 11.14
N ALA A 116 14.74 17.88 10.26
CA ALA A 116 15.38 19.18 10.04
C ALA A 116 14.65 20.40 10.62
N PHE A 117 13.31 20.49 10.60
CA PHE A 117 12.62 21.70 11.07
C PHE A 117 11.22 21.33 11.56
N GLY A 118 10.85 21.80 12.75
CA GLY A 118 9.59 21.53 13.46
C GLY A 118 8.35 22.14 12.78
N SER A 119 8.14 21.81 11.51
CA SER A 119 6.94 22.10 10.73
C SER A 119 6.21 20.79 10.48
N ASP A 120 4.88 20.80 10.64
CA ASP A 120 4.01 19.71 10.22
C ASP A 120 4.38 19.23 8.81
N ALA A 121 4.57 17.92 8.68
CA ALA A 121 4.97 17.31 7.41
C ALA A 121 3.80 17.36 6.42
N VAL A 122 3.81 18.35 5.52
CA VAL A 122 2.86 18.42 4.41
C VAL A 122 3.18 17.30 3.42
N THR A 123 2.30 16.29 3.34
CA THR A 123 2.42 15.20 2.38
C THR A 123 1.97 15.67 1.00
N VAL A 124 2.89 16.16 0.18
CA VAL A 124 2.59 16.48 -1.23
C VAL A 124 2.65 15.19 -2.06
N THR A 125 1.50 14.55 -2.27
CA THR A 125 1.38 13.38 -3.15
C THR A 125 1.26 13.83 -4.61
N SER A 126 2.33 13.64 -5.40
CA SER A 126 2.36 13.97 -6.83
C SER A 126 1.96 12.80 -7.75
N MET A 127 1.70 11.62 -7.17
CA MET A 127 1.46 10.39 -7.91
C MET A 127 0.37 9.56 -7.24
N TYR A 128 -0.71 9.36 -7.98
CA TYR A 128 -1.82 8.48 -7.63
C TYR A 128 -1.86 7.28 -8.58
N TYR A 129 -2.54 6.23 -8.15
CA TYR A 129 -2.76 5.02 -8.91
C TYR A 129 -4.24 4.69 -8.89
N LEU A 130 -4.82 4.40 -10.05
CA LEU A 130 -6.25 4.08 -10.17
C LEU A 130 -6.45 2.65 -10.65
N SER A 131 -7.50 2.00 -10.15
CA SER A 131 -8.00 0.71 -10.63
C SER A 131 -9.51 0.77 -10.71
N LYS A 132 -10.10 0.31 -11.81
CA LYS A 132 -11.51 -0.08 -11.83
C LYS A 132 -11.65 -1.54 -11.42
N GLU A 133 -12.89 -1.99 -11.22
CA GLU A 133 -13.19 -3.40 -10.91
C GLU A 133 -12.74 -4.32 -12.05
N GLU A 134 -12.95 -3.91 -13.31
CA GLU A 134 -12.55 -4.68 -14.50
C GLU A 134 -11.03 -4.76 -14.71
N ASP A 135 -10.23 -3.92 -14.06
CA ASP A 135 -8.76 -3.97 -14.14
C ASP A 135 -8.17 -5.07 -13.24
N GLY A 136 -8.99 -5.73 -12.41
CA GLY A 136 -8.57 -6.81 -11.53
C GLY A 136 -7.52 -6.38 -10.50
N ASN A 137 -6.25 -6.76 -10.70
CA ASN A 137 -5.14 -6.37 -9.83
C ASN A 137 -4.20 -5.31 -10.43
N GLU A 138 -4.54 -4.79 -11.61
CA GLU A 138 -3.74 -3.78 -12.27
C GLU A 138 -4.11 -2.37 -11.81
N VAL A 139 -3.13 -1.47 -11.85
CA VAL A 139 -3.34 -0.04 -11.64
C VAL A 139 -2.69 0.77 -12.75
N ILE A 140 -3.32 1.88 -13.11
CA ILE A 140 -2.72 2.91 -13.96
C ILE A 140 -2.12 4.01 -13.10
N LYS A 141 -1.04 4.63 -13.60
CA LYS A 141 -0.34 5.71 -12.90
C LYS A 141 -0.82 7.08 -13.37
N ILE A 142 -1.29 7.90 -12.43
CA ILE A 142 -1.74 9.28 -12.65
C ILE A 142 -0.79 10.23 -11.92
N ARG A 143 -0.32 11.28 -12.61
CA ARG A 143 0.41 12.39 -11.99
C ARG A 143 -0.55 13.54 -11.67
N SER A 144 -0.52 14.01 -10.43
CA SER A 144 -1.25 15.21 -9.94
C SER A 144 -0.32 16.43 -9.86
N GLY A 145 -0.86 17.61 -9.54
CA GLY A 145 -0.10 18.85 -9.36
C GLY A 145 0.20 19.57 -10.67
N LEU A 146 1.36 20.23 -10.74
CA LEU A 146 1.83 20.99 -11.92
C LEU A 146 1.84 20.19 -13.24
N GLN A 147 1.85 18.85 -13.16
CA GLN A 147 1.82 17.98 -14.33
C GLN A 147 0.40 17.50 -14.71
N PHE A 148 -0.65 17.93 -14.00
CA PHE A 148 -2.03 17.51 -14.22
C PHE A 148 -2.51 17.74 -15.65
N LYS A 149 -2.15 18.87 -16.27
CA LYS A 149 -2.48 19.17 -17.68
C LYS A 149 -1.98 18.11 -18.66
N LYS A 150 -0.83 17.48 -18.38
CA LYS A 150 -0.28 16.39 -19.20
C LYS A 150 -1.05 15.08 -18.98
N THR A 151 -1.61 14.88 -17.78
CA THR A 151 -2.37 13.69 -17.40
C THR A 151 -3.87 13.78 -17.75
N LYS A 152 -4.39 14.97 -18.08
CA LYS A 152 -5.81 15.20 -18.46
C LYS A 152 -6.28 14.25 -19.57
N LYS A 153 -5.50 14.06 -20.62
CA LYS A 153 -5.85 13.12 -21.72
C LYS A 153 -6.05 11.69 -21.23
N LEU A 154 -5.19 11.25 -20.31
CA LEU A 154 -5.24 9.90 -19.77
C LEU A 154 -6.43 9.72 -18.82
N LEU A 155 -6.80 10.76 -18.07
CA LEU A 155 -8.04 10.77 -17.28
C LEU A 155 -9.28 10.74 -18.16
N ILE A 156 -9.29 11.48 -19.26
CA ILE A 156 -10.41 11.49 -20.21
C ILE A 156 -10.63 10.10 -20.81
N GLU A 157 -9.55 9.44 -21.25
CA GLU A 157 -9.65 8.08 -21.78
C GLU A 157 -10.11 7.08 -20.70
N TYR A 158 -9.58 7.21 -19.48
CA TYR A 158 -9.90 6.30 -18.38
C TYR A 158 -11.36 6.41 -17.90
N PHE A 159 -11.93 7.62 -17.90
CA PHE A 159 -13.30 7.89 -17.48
C PHE A 159 -14.26 8.13 -18.65
N LYS A 160 -13.95 7.63 -19.84
CA LYS A 160 -14.76 7.84 -21.06
C LYS A 160 -16.20 7.32 -20.96
N ASP A 161 -16.44 6.42 -20.02
CA ASP A 161 -17.73 5.86 -19.65
C ASP A 161 -18.61 6.81 -18.82
N CYS A 162 -18.10 7.97 -18.40
CA CYS A 162 -18.88 8.99 -17.72
C CYS A 162 -18.79 10.36 -18.43
N PRO A 163 -19.62 10.61 -19.47
CA PRO A 163 -19.55 11.82 -20.29
C PRO A 163 -19.65 13.13 -19.50
N ASP A 164 -20.48 13.17 -18.46
CA ASP A 164 -20.63 14.34 -17.58
C ASP A 164 -19.33 14.66 -16.83
N LEU A 165 -18.64 13.65 -16.31
CA LEU A 165 -17.32 13.85 -15.68
C LEU A 165 -16.30 14.38 -16.69
N ILE A 166 -16.33 13.87 -17.94
CA ILE A 166 -15.44 14.34 -19.01
C ILE A 166 -15.66 15.81 -19.33
N SER A 167 -16.91 16.27 -19.42
CA SER A 167 -17.25 17.69 -19.61
C SER A 167 -16.68 18.55 -18.47
N LYS A 168 -16.87 18.15 -17.20
CA LYS A 168 -16.31 18.86 -16.04
C LYS A 168 -14.79 18.93 -16.03
N ILE A 169 -14.11 17.85 -16.40
CA ILE A 169 -12.64 17.84 -16.57
C ILE A 169 -12.22 18.78 -17.69
N ASN A 170 -12.97 18.83 -18.80
CA ASN A 170 -12.66 19.68 -19.94
C ASN A 170 -12.81 21.16 -19.63
N GLU A 171 -13.88 21.52 -18.93
CA GLU A 171 -14.21 22.89 -18.49
C GLU A 171 -13.32 23.42 -17.35
N GLY A 172 -12.44 22.57 -16.79
CA GLY A 172 -11.55 22.98 -15.71
C GLY A 172 -12.24 23.10 -14.37
N TYR A 173 -13.39 22.45 -14.18
CA TYR A 173 -14.13 22.43 -12.91
C TYR A 173 -13.27 21.97 -11.72
N PHE A 174 -12.29 21.10 -11.99
CA PHE A 174 -11.36 20.58 -10.99
C PHE A 174 -10.00 21.32 -10.95
N ASP A 175 -9.77 22.33 -11.79
CA ASP A 175 -8.48 23.02 -11.89
C ASP A 175 -8.15 23.85 -10.63
N GLY A 176 -9.16 24.27 -9.85
CA GLY A 176 -8.94 24.88 -8.53
C GLY A 176 -8.37 23.91 -7.48
N ASN A 177 -8.43 22.60 -7.75
CA ASN A 177 -7.87 21.54 -6.91
C ASN A 177 -6.68 20.86 -7.61
N ILE A 178 -5.80 21.65 -8.24
CA ILE A 178 -4.62 21.23 -9.04
C ILE A 178 -3.79 20.11 -8.39
N GLU A 179 -3.81 20.00 -7.06
CA GLU A 179 -3.02 19.04 -6.29
C GLU A 179 -3.66 17.66 -6.08
N SER A 180 -4.99 17.51 -6.24
CA SER A 180 -5.67 16.28 -5.82
C SER A 180 -6.49 15.63 -6.94
N LEU A 181 -6.21 14.35 -7.17
CA LEU A 181 -7.02 13.48 -8.01
C LEU A 181 -8.32 13.04 -7.29
N GLU A 182 -8.37 13.23 -5.97
CA GLU A 182 -9.46 12.78 -5.13
C GLU A 182 -10.85 13.29 -5.53
N PRO A 183 -11.06 14.59 -5.84
CA PRO A 183 -12.39 15.09 -6.19
C PRO A 183 -12.94 14.44 -7.46
N ILE A 184 -12.07 14.14 -8.43
CA ILE A 184 -12.43 13.47 -9.69
C ILE A 184 -12.89 12.04 -9.39
N VAL A 185 -12.13 11.29 -8.59
CA VAL A 185 -12.48 9.91 -8.23
C VAL A 185 -13.74 9.86 -7.36
N LYS A 186 -13.87 10.75 -6.38
CA LYS A 186 -15.07 10.86 -5.53
C LYS A 186 -16.31 11.18 -6.37
N TYR A 187 -16.19 12.09 -7.33
CA TYR A 187 -17.27 12.40 -8.26
C TYR A 187 -17.71 11.16 -9.03
N TYR A 188 -16.76 10.47 -9.68
CA TYR A 188 -17.04 9.26 -10.45
C TYR A 188 -17.77 8.20 -9.60
N ASN A 189 -17.22 7.88 -8.44
CA ASN A 189 -17.78 6.87 -7.55
C ASN A 189 -19.20 7.20 -7.05
N THR A 190 -19.58 8.48 -7.07
CA THR A 190 -20.89 8.94 -6.58
C THR A 190 -21.90 9.15 -7.70
N LYS A 191 -21.45 9.49 -8.93
CA LYS A 191 -22.32 10.03 -9.99
C LYS A 191 -22.37 9.23 -11.28
N CYS A 192 -21.48 8.26 -11.51
CA CYS A 192 -21.35 7.56 -12.79
C CYS A 192 -21.88 6.11 -12.76
#